data_AF-A0A6M1MSN8-F1
#
_entry.id   AF-A0A6M1MSN8-F1
#
_cell.length_a   1.000
_cell.length_b   1.000
_cell.length_c   1.000
_cell.angle_alpha   90.00
_cell.angle_beta   90.00
_cell.angle_gamma   90.00
#
_symmetry.space_group_name_H-M   'P 1'
#
loop_
_entity.id
_entity.type
_entity.pdbx_description
1 polymer ?
#
loop_
_entity_poly.entity_id
_entity_poly.type
_entity_poly.pdbx_seq_one_letter_code
_entity_poly.pdbx_strand_id
1 'polypeptide(L)'
;MQAEFDRLNGQIAVIKKSVGTERDELINLSSQQLCVSICGSLEQSLKQIFIEYAKRRSNSRIYRPIEKICESYQNPKTAKVLDLIGLFDADFETELKRQWGAEREIEKQHIDNMVDDRITIAHRKKHHVNVSSSKLEDYFKAYSGLLDRVYTHFLGAP
;
A
#
# COMPACT_ATOMS: atom_id res chain seq x y z
N MET A 1 10.83 6.59 4.47
CA MET A 1 9.89 6.52 3.33
C MET A 1 10.64 6.49 2.00
N GLN A 2 11.43 7.52 1.65
CA GLN A 2 12.15 7.55 0.35
C GLN A 2 13.05 6.34 0.10
N ALA A 3 13.93 5.97 1.04
CA ALA A 3 14.82 4.83 0.89
C ALA A 3 14.07 3.49 0.68
N GLU A 4 12.87 3.35 1.23
CA GLU A 4 12.04 2.16 1.01
C GLU A 4 11.42 2.15 -0.38
N PHE A 5 10.99 3.31 -0.88
CA PHE A 5 10.47 3.46 -2.23
C PHE A 5 11.57 3.13 -3.25
N ASP A 6 12.76 3.67 -3.06
CA ASP A 6 13.91 3.41 -3.92
C ASP A 6 14.28 1.92 -3.92
N ARG A 7 14.25 1.27 -2.74
CA ARG A 7 14.47 -0.17 -2.60
C ARG A 7 13.45 -0.98 -3.39
N LEU A 8 12.15 -0.72 -3.19
CA LEU A 8 11.08 -1.45 -3.87
C LEU A 8 11.14 -1.25 -5.39
N ASN A 9 11.32 0.00 -5.84
CA ASN A 9 11.45 0.32 -7.26
C ASN A 9 12.68 -0.34 -7.89
N GLY A 10 13.81 -0.37 -7.17
CA GLY A 10 15.01 -1.09 -7.59
C GLY A 10 14.78 -2.60 -7.75
N GLN A 11 14.05 -3.23 -6.83
CA GLN A 11 13.69 -4.65 -6.93
C GLN A 11 12.77 -4.94 -8.13
N ILE A 12 11.81 -4.05 -8.43
CA ILE A 12 10.96 -4.16 -9.64
C ILE A 12 11.82 -4.12 -10.91
N ALA A 13 12.77 -3.19 -10.98
CA ALA A 13 13.67 -3.07 -12.13
C ALA A 13 14.54 -4.32 -12.35
N VAL A 14 15.01 -4.95 -11.27
CA VAL A 14 15.76 -6.22 -11.34
C VAL A 14 14.89 -7.35 -11.88
N ILE A 15 13.66 -7.49 -11.38
CA ILE A 15 12.71 -8.51 -11.85
C ILE A 15 12.44 -8.31 -13.35
N LYS A 16 12.14 -7.08 -13.77
CA LYS A 16 11.85 -6.74 -15.17
C LYS A 16 12.99 -7.14 -16.13
N LYS A 17 14.24 -6.89 -15.74
CA LYS A 17 15.42 -7.27 -16.54
C LYS A 17 15.66 -8.77 -16.60
N SER A 18 15.10 -9.53 -15.67
CA SER A 18 15.34 -10.98 -15.55
C SER A 18 14.28 -11.82 -16.26
N VAL A 19 13.14 -11.25 -16.65
CA VAL A 19 12.04 -11.95 -17.35
C VAL A 19 12.55 -12.60 -18.65
N GLY A 20 12.18 -13.86 -18.89
CA GLY A 20 12.56 -14.60 -20.10
C GLY A 20 13.93 -15.27 -20.02
N THR A 21 14.49 -15.39 -18.82
CA THR A 21 15.70 -16.20 -18.56
C THR A 21 15.31 -17.62 -18.14
N GLU A 22 16.25 -18.57 -18.12
CA GLU A 22 16.02 -19.95 -17.64
C GLU A 22 15.60 -20.05 -16.15
N ARG A 23 15.39 -18.92 -15.45
CA ARG A 23 15.08 -18.81 -14.01
C ARG A 23 13.64 -18.36 -13.73
N ASP A 24 12.69 -18.72 -14.59
CA ASP A 24 11.29 -18.26 -14.50
C ASP A 24 10.63 -18.55 -13.13
N GLU A 25 10.89 -19.72 -12.53
CA GLU A 25 10.36 -20.04 -11.20
C GLU A 25 10.87 -19.11 -10.10
N LEU A 26 12.18 -18.79 -10.12
CA LEU A 26 12.79 -17.87 -9.17
C LEU A 26 12.24 -16.44 -9.35
N ILE A 27 12.00 -16.04 -10.60
CA ILE A 27 11.43 -14.73 -10.93
C ILE A 27 9.99 -14.63 -10.42
N ASN A 28 9.20 -15.68 -10.62
CA ASN A 28 7.84 -15.75 -10.11
C ASN A 28 7.79 -15.69 -8.58
N LEU A 29 8.64 -16.47 -7.89
CA LEU A 29 8.75 -16.41 -6.42
C LEU A 29 9.19 -15.03 -5.93
N SER A 30 10.18 -14.42 -6.59
CA SER A 30 10.64 -13.07 -6.26
C SER A 30 9.55 -12.02 -6.46
N SER A 31 8.76 -12.17 -7.52
CA SER A 31 7.63 -11.27 -7.82
C SER A 31 6.53 -11.38 -6.78
N GLN A 32 6.21 -12.59 -6.31
CA GLN A 32 5.28 -12.81 -5.21
C GLN A 32 5.77 -12.19 -3.90
N GLN A 33 7.04 -12.40 -3.56
CA GLN A 33 7.66 -11.79 -2.37
C GLN A 33 7.65 -10.26 -2.45
N LEU A 34 7.89 -9.69 -3.64
CA LEU A 34 7.85 -8.25 -3.84
C LEU A 34 6.42 -7.71 -3.72
N CYS A 35 5.41 -8.41 -4.25
CA CYS A 35 4.00 -8.06 -4.06
C CYS A 35 3.63 -7.98 -2.57
N VAL A 36 4.03 -9.00 -1.79
CA VAL A 36 3.82 -9.02 -0.34
C VAL A 36 4.54 -7.84 0.33
N SER A 37 5.75 -7.52 -0.11
CA SER A 37 6.53 -6.40 0.40
C SER A 37 5.87 -5.05 0.12
N ILE A 38 5.44 -4.77 -1.12
CA ILE A 38 4.76 -3.51 -1.48
C ILE A 38 3.49 -3.32 -0.63
N CYS A 39 2.67 -4.37 -0.53
CA CYS A 39 1.45 -4.30 0.28
C CYS A 39 1.74 -4.09 1.77
N GLY A 40 2.78 -4.74 2.31
CA GLY A 40 3.24 -4.56 3.68
C GLY A 40 3.73 -3.14 3.94
N SER A 41 4.51 -2.57 3.01
CA SER A 41 5.01 -1.20 3.09
C SER A 41 3.88 -0.17 3.06
N LEU A 42 2.83 -0.37 2.25
CA LEU A 42 1.63 0.47 2.27
C LEU A 42 0.98 0.46 3.65
N GLU A 43 0.76 -0.73 4.20
CA GLU A 43 0.13 -0.93 5.50
C GLU A 43 0.93 -0.22 6.61
N GLN A 44 2.25 -0.39 6.65
CA GLN A 44 3.10 0.24 7.67
C GLN A 44 3.21 1.75 7.51
N SER A 45 3.32 2.25 6.27
CA SER A 45 3.42 3.67 5.99
C SER A 45 2.15 4.42 6.41
N LEU A 46 0.96 3.87 6.13
CA LEU A 46 -0.31 4.43 6.59
C LEU A 46 -0.36 4.50 8.12
N LYS A 47 -0.03 3.40 8.82
CA LYS A 47 0.04 3.38 10.30
C LYS A 47 0.96 4.49 10.82
N GLN A 48 2.16 4.60 10.26
CA GLN A 48 3.14 5.59 10.68
C GLN A 48 2.63 7.02 10.48
N ILE A 49 1.98 7.31 9.35
CA ILE A 49 1.40 8.63 9.07
C ILE A 49 0.36 9.00 10.13
N PHE A 50 -0.59 8.10 10.43
CA PHE A 50 -1.66 8.39 11.39
C PHE A 50 -1.16 8.45 12.84
N ILE A 51 -0.22 7.60 13.22
CA ILE A 51 0.44 7.66 14.54
C ILE A 51 1.14 9.01 14.71
N GLU A 52 1.88 9.45 13.69
CA GLU A 52 2.59 10.72 13.72
C GLU A 52 1.64 11.93 13.73
N TYR A 53 0.59 11.90 12.90
CA TYR A 53 -0.45 12.92 12.88
C TYR A 53 -1.12 13.07 14.25
N ALA A 54 -1.49 11.94 14.86
CA ALA A 54 -2.07 11.91 16.20
C ALA A 54 -1.12 12.50 17.26
N LYS A 55 0.17 12.16 17.22
CA LYS A 55 1.18 12.71 18.13
C LYS A 55 1.28 14.23 18.03
N ARG A 56 1.19 14.79 16.82
CA ARG A 56 1.29 16.25 16.58
C ARG A 56 0.06 17.02 17.03
N ARG A 57 -1.13 16.44 16.92
CA ARG A 57 -2.42 17.14 17.08
C ARG A 57 -3.13 16.87 18.40
N SER A 58 -2.74 15.85 19.16
CA SER A 58 -3.53 15.38 20.31
C SER A 58 -2.72 15.27 21.61
N ASN A 59 -3.41 15.41 22.75
CA ASN A 59 -2.79 15.09 24.05
C ASN A 59 -2.63 13.56 24.21
N SER A 60 -1.74 13.14 25.09
CA SER A 60 -1.36 11.72 25.28
C SER A 60 -2.52 10.74 25.57
N ARG A 61 -3.72 11.21 25.94
CA ARG A 61 -4.89 10.34 26.17
C ARG A 61 -5.58 9.89 24.88
N ILE A 62 -5.47 10.65 23.79
CA ILE A 62 -6.08 10.33 22.48
C ILE A 62 -5.16 9.42 21.65
N TYR A 63 -3.85 9.47 21.93
CA TYR A 63 -2.83 8.66 21.25
C TYR A 63 -3.02 7.14 21.41
N ARG A 64 -3.30 6.66 22.63
CA ARG A 64 -3.36 5.21 22.93
C ARG A 64 -4.45 4.46 22.14
N PRO A 65 -5.69 4.98 22.01
CA PRO A 65 -6.69 4.37 21.14
C PRO A 65 -6.26 4.31 19.66
N ILE A 66 -5.61 5.36 19.15
CA ILE A 66 -5.15 5.43 17.76
C ILE A 66 -4.05 4.42 17.48
N GLU A 67 -3.11 4.26 18.41
CA GLU A 67 -2.06 3.25 18.33
C GLU A 67 -2.65 1.83 18.22
N LYS A 68 -3.65 1.50 19.04
CA LYS A 68 -4.36 0.21 18.98
C LYS A 68 -5.09 -0.03 17.65
N ILE A 69 -5.76 1.01 17.12
CA ILE A 69 -6.40 0.93 15.81
C ILE A 69 -5.35 0.61 14.74
N CYS A 70 -4.22 1.32 14.76
CA CYS A 70 -3.11 1.10 13.84
C CYS A 70 -2.46 -0.28 14.00
N GLU A 71 -2.31 -0.81 15.23
CA GLU A 71 -1.77 -2.15 15.46
C GLU A 71 -2.59 -3.24 14.77
N SER A 72 -3.93 -3.14 14.86
CA SER A 72 -4.87 -4.09 14.25
C SER A 72 -5.11 -3.86 12.75
N TYR A 73 -4.65 -2.73 12.20
CA TYR A 73 -4.88 -2.38 10.80
C TYR A 73 -4.08 -3.31 9.87
N GLN A 74 -4.78 -4.07 9.04
CA GLN A 74 -4.18 -5.01 8.08
C GLN A 74 -4.98 -5.07 6.80
N ASN A 75 -4.32 -5.50 5.71
CA ASN A 75 -4.94 -5.69 4.40
C ASN A 75 -5.59 -4.39 3.90
N PRO A 76 -4.79 -3.38 3.52
CA PRO A 76 -5.23 -2.01 3.22
C PRO A 76 -5.99 -1.92 1.90
N LYS A 77 -7.11 -2.64 1.77
CA LYS A 77 -8.06 -2.45 0.67
C LYS A 77 -8.61 -1.03 0.72
N THR A 78 -9.02 -0.52 -0.43
CA THR A 78 -9.50 0.86 -0.57
C THR A 78 -10.64 1.19 0.40
N ALA A 79 -11.58 0.28 0.62
CA ALA A 79 -12.62 0.43 1.64
C ALA A 79 -12.03 0.64 3.05
N LYS A 80 -11.07 -0.20 3.47
CA LYS A 80 -10.42 -0.08 4.78
C LYS A 80 -9.53 1.16 4.90
N VAL A 81 -8.95 1.60 3.78
CA VAL A 81 -8.20 2.86 3.72
C VAL A 81 -9.13 4.04 3.96
N LEU A 82 -10.32 4.07 3.32
CA LEU A 82 -11.34 5.09 3.59
C LEU A 82 -11.80 5.03 5.05
N ASP A 83 -12.12 3.84 5.56
CA ASP A 83 -12.54 3.68 6.95
C ASP A 83 -11.49 4.25 7.91
N LEU A 84 -10.20 3.98 7.67
CA LEU A 84 -9.11 4.51 8.49
C LEU A 84 -9.00 6.04 8.36
N ILE A 85 -9.05 6.58 7.14
CA ILE A 85 -8.98 8.03 6.89
C ILE A 85 -10.14 8.76 7.56
N GLY A 86 -11.36 8.25 7.43
CA GLY A 86 -12.58 8.85 7.97
C GLY A 86 -12.58 8.96 9.50
N LEU A 87 -11.80 8.14 10.21
CA LEU A 87 -11.58 8.30 11.65
C LEU A 87 -10.84 9.60 12.03
N PHE A 88 -10.10 10.19 11.08
CA PHE A 88 -9.32 11.41 11.30
C PHE A 88 -9.84 12.61 10.53
N ASP A 89 -10.38 12.40 9.32
CA ASP A 89 -10.85 13.44 8.43
C ASP A 89 -11.91 12.90 7.44
N ALA A 90 -13.18 13.17 7.72
CA ALA A 90 -14.32 12.73 6.91
C ALA A 90 -14.44 13.48 5.57
N ASP A 91 -13.96 14.73 5.50
CA ASP A 91 -13.99 15.52 4.27
C ASP A 91 -12.96 14.95 3.28
N PHE A 92 -11.77 14.63 3.76
CA PHE A 92 -10.74 13.97 2.94
C PHE A 92 -11.11 12.55 2.54
N GLU A 93 -11.78 11.78 3.42
CA GLU A 93 -12.37 10.50 3.04
C GLU A 93 -13.33 10.65 1.86
N THR A 94 -14.26 11.61 1.96
CA THR A 94 -15.27 11.87 0.93
C THR A 94 -14.63 12.26 -0.40
N GLU A 95 -13.62 13.13 -0.36
CA GLU A 95 -12.87 13.54 -1.55
C GLU A 95 -12.12 12.36 -2.17
N LEU A 96 -11.37 11.58 -1.38
CA LEU A 96 -10.65 10.41 -1.90
C LEU A 96 -11.60 9.37 -2.50
N LYS A 97 -12.76 9.15 -1.87
CA LYS A 97 -13.82 8.27 -2.38
C LYS A 97 -14.38 8.78 -3.70
N ARG A 98 -14.60 10.10 -3.84
CA ARG A 98 -15.02 10.73 -5.10
C ARG A 98 -13.98 10.52 -6.19
N GLN A 99 -12.70 10.76 -5.89
CA GLN A 99 -11.61 10.56 -6.84
C GLN A 99 -11.54 9.11 -7.33
N TRP A 100 -11.67 8.13 -6.43
CA TRP A 100 -11.69 6.70 -6.76
C TRP A 100 -12.95 6.25 -7.51
N GLY A 101 -14.04 7.03 -7.45
CA GLY A 101 -15.25 6.80 -8.25
C GLY A 101 -15.24 7.47 -9.63
N ALA A 102 -14.22 8.28 -9.93
CA ALA A 102 -14.12 9.01 -11.18
C ALA A 102 -12.70 8.92 -11.76
N GLU A 103 -11.83 9.88 -11.45
CA GLU A 103 -10.53 10.03 -12.12
C GLU A 103 -9.45 9.00 -11.71
N ARG A 104 -9.64 8.27 -10.61
CA ARG A 104 -8.63 7.35 -10.03
C ARG A 104 -9.14 5.92 -9.83
N GLU A 105 -10.16 5.50 -10.59
CA GLU A 105 -10.69 4.13 -10.49
C GLU A 105 -9.62 3.05 -10.72
N ILE A 106 -8.70 3.26 -11.67
CA ILE A 106 -7.59 2.32 -11.95
C ILE A 106 -6.67 2.17 -10.74
N GLU A 107 -6.33 3.27 -10.07
CA GLU A 107 -5.49 3.25 -8.87
C GLU A 107 -6.15 2.44 -7.74
N LYS A 108 -7.45 2.68 -7.52
CA LYS A 108 -8.27 1.92 -6.56
C LYS A 108 -8.22 0.42 -6.86
N GLN A 109 -8.44 0.05 -8.13
CA GLN A 109 -8.43 -1.34 -8.58
C GLN A 109 -7.06 -2.00 -8.34
N HIS A 110 -5.96 -1.30 -8.60
CA HIS A 110 -4.62 -1.82 -8.35
C HIS A 110 -4.33 -2.04 -6.87
N ILE A 111 -4.77 -1.14 -5.98
CA ILE A 111 -4.63 -1.32 -4.52
C ILE A 111 -5.41 -2.56 -4.07
N ASP A 112 -6.67 -2.71 -4.48
CA ASP A 112 -7.50 -3.84 -4.07
C ASP A 112 -6.94 -5.17 -4.62
N ASN A 113 -6.51 -5.20 -5.89
CA ASN A 113 -5.88 -6.36 -6.50
C ASN A 113 -4.56 -6.74 -5.82
N MET A 114 -3.74 -5.76 -5.42
CA MET A 114 -2.49 -5.99 -4.69
C MET A 114 -2.74 -6.69 -3.35
N VAL A 115 -3.78 -6.25 -2.63
CA VAL A 115 -4.16 -6.87 -1.35
C VAL A 115 -4.69 -8.28 -1.57
N ASP A 116 -5.50 -8.51 -2.62
CA ASP A 116 -6.00 -9.84 -2.97
C ASP A 116 -4.89 -10.82 -3.38
N ASP A 117 -3.91 -10.36 -4.14
CA ASP A 117 -2.72 -11.14 -4.48
C ASP A 117 -1.91 -11.49 -3.22
N ARG A 118 -1.64 -10.52 -2.33
CA ARG A 118 -0.96 -10.78 -1.04
C ARG A 118 -1.69 -11.88 -0.25
N ILE A 119 -3.01 -11.76 -0.10
CA ILE A 119 -3.82 -12.72 0.65
C ILE A 119 -3.74 -14.11 0.00
N THR A 120 -3.80 -14.17 -1.33
CA THR A 120 -3.71 -15.43 -2.07
C THR A 120 -2.35 -16.10 -1.91
N ILE A 121 -1.26 -15.31 -2.00
CA ILE A 121 0.12 -15.76 -1.78
C ILE A 121 0.29 -16.29 -0.35
N ALA A 122 -0.15 -15.52 0.66
CA ALA A 122 0.01 -15.85 2.08
C ALA A 122 -0.72 -17.15 2.46
N HIS A 123 -1.95 -17.34 1.95
CA HIS A 123 -2.73 -18.53 2.23
C HIS A 123 -2.38 -19.72 1.32
N ARG A 124 -1.39 -19.60 0.42
CA ARG A 124 -0.99 -20.62 -0.56
C ARG A 124 -2.16 -21.24 -1.32
N LYS A 125 -3.25 -20.48 -1.52
CA LYS A 125 -4.49 -20.98 -2.14
C LYS A 125 -4.31 -21.32 -3.62
N LYS A 126 -3.23 -20.83 -4.24
CA LYS A 126 -2.79 -21.19 -5.59
C LYS A 126 -1.28 -21.41 -5.56
N HIS A 127 -0.83 -22.53 -6.13
CA HIS A 127 0.60 -22.82 -6.28
C HIS A 127 1.31 -21.82 -7.22
N HIS A 128 0.55 -21.13 -8.08
CA HIS A 128 1.08 -20.13 -9.00
C HIS A 128 0.19 -18.88 -9.03
N VAL A 129 0.43 -17.92 -8.13
CA VAL A 129 -0.06 -16.55 -8.32
C VAL A 129 0.91 -15.89 -9.30
N ASN A 130 0.46 -15.65 -10.53
CA ASN A 130 1.28 -14.95 -11.51
C ASN A 130 1.22 -13.44 -11.22
N VAL A 131 2.31 -12.91 -10.69
CA VAL A 131 2.53 -11.48 -10.51
C VAL A 131 3.60 -11.05 -11.49
N SER A 132 3.21 -10.44 -12.61
CA SER A 132 4.16 -9.95 -13.61
C SER A 132 4.89 -8.70 -13.13
N SER A 133 6.03 -8.39 -13.76
CA SER A 133 6.76 -7.14 -13.53
C SER A 133 5.89 -5.90 -13.80
N SER A 134 5.08 -5.92 -14.87
CA SER A 134 4.13 -4.83 -15.16
C SER A 134 3.10 -4.64 -14.04
N LYS A 135 2.56 -5.73 -13.50
CA LYS A 135 1.62 -5.69 -12.38
C LYS A 135 2.26 -5.10 -11.12
N LEU A 136 3.53 -5.42 -10.85
CA LEU A 136 4.30 -4.82 -9.76
C LEU A 136 4.52 -3.31 -9.96
N GLU A 137 4.81 -2.88 -11.19
CA GLU A 137 4.94 -1.45 -11.54
C GLU A 137 3.62 -0.71 -11.27
N ASP A 138 2.49 -1.28 -11.70
CA ASP A 138 1.16 -0.70 -11.47
C ASP A 138 0.82 -0.63 -9.98
N TYR A 139 1.10 -1.70 -9.23
CA TYR A 139 0.92 -1.73 -7.78
C TYR A 139 1.77 -0.69 -7.08
N PHE A 140 3.05 -0.56 -7.44
CA PHE A 140 3.96 0.41 -6.85
C PHE A 140 3.55 1.85 -7.17
N LYS A 141 3.07 2.11 -8.39
CA LYS A 141 2.54 3.42 -8.77
C LYS A 141 1.28 3.78 -7.98
N ALA A 142 0.36 2.83 -7.80
CA ALA A 142 -0.85 3.07 -7.02
C ALA A 142 -0.55 3.28 -5.52
N TYR A 143 0.34 2.45 -4.97
CA TYR A 143 0.88 2.57 -3.62
C TYR A 143 1.51 3.95 -3.36
N SER A 144 2.45 4.37 -4.20
CA SER A 144 3.19 5.61 -4.02
C SER A 144 2.29 6.82 -4.20
N GLY A 145 1.39 6.80 -5.19
CA GLY A 145 0.43 7.87 -5.43
C GLY A 145 -0.55 8.06 -4.26
N LEU A 146 -1.06 6.98 -3.67
CA LEU A 146 -1.91 7.05 -2.47
C LEU A 146 -1.13 7.62 -1.29
N LEU A 147 0.07 7.09 -1.00
CA LEU A 147 0.86 7.53 0.13
C LEU A 147 1.25 9.01 0.04
N ASP A 148 1.62 9.49 -1.15
CA ASP A 148 1.96 10.90 -1.37
C ASP A 148 0.80 11.83 -0.98
N ARG A 149 -0.42 11.50 -1.41
CA ARG A 149 -1.62 12.29 -1.07
C ARG A 149 -1.97 12.21 0.41
N VAL A 150 -1.94 11.03 1.01
CA VAL A 150 -2.24 10.85 2.45
C VAL A 150 -1.19 11.57 3.30
N TYR A 151 0.09 11.44 2.95
CA TYR A 151 1.18 12.12 3.64
C TYR A 151 1.03 13.64 3.56
N THR A 152 0.84 14.16 2.34
CA THR A 152 0.69 15.60 2.10
C THR A 152 -0.51 16.18 2.87
N HIS A 153 -1.63 15.47 2.91
CA HIS A 153 -2.84 15.91 3.62
C HIS A 153 -2.62 15.97 5.14
N PHE A 154 -2.08 14.90 5.75
CA PHE A 154 -2.02 14.80 7.21
C PHE A 154 -0.74 15.38 7.82
N LEU A 155 0.40 15.24 7.16
CA LEU A 155 1.71 15.65 7.71
C LEU A 155 2.31 16.88 7.03
N GLY A 156 1.71 17.33 5.92
CA GLY A 156 2.24 18.39 5.07
C GLY A 156 3.21 17.87 4.01
N ALA A 157 3.68 18.74 3.13
CA ALA A 157 4.78 18.38 2.23
C ALA A 157 6.02 17.97 3.05
N PRO A 158 6.80 16.98 2.60
CA PRO A 158 8.08 16.66 3.23
C PRO A 158 9.05 17.86 3.23
#